data_AF-U3TWD9-F1
#
_entry.id   AF-U3TWD9-F1
#
_cell.length_a   1.000
_cell.length_b   1.000
_cell.length_c   1.000
_cell.angle_alpha   90.00
_cell.angle_beta   90.00
_cell.angle_gamma   90.00
#
_symmetry.space_group_name_H-M   'P 1'
#
loop_
_entity.id
_entity.type
_entity.pdbx_description
1 polymer ?
#
loop_
_entity_poly.entity_id
_entity_poly.type
_entity_poly.pdbx_seq_one_letter_code
_entity_poly.pdbx_strand_id
1 'polypeptide(L)'
;MALIGQALIRDVPDEYAVYREKEFTFNNIRQMNRNGLLWDTSLNVDGIKTGHTEAAGYNLVASATEDQMRLISAVMGGHTFKGRETESKKLLTWGFRFFETVAPLKAGKEFASEPVWFGNSDRVQLGVEKMPT
;
A
#
# COMPACT_ATOMS: atom_id res chain seq x y z
N MET A 1 9.41 -4.76 -5.75
CA MET A 1 8.01 -5.24 -5.63
C MET A 1 7.12 -4.29 -4.85
N ALA A 2 7.46 -3.91 -3.60
CA ALA A 2 6.64 -2.98 -2.81
C ALA A 2 6.37 -1.63 -3.51
N LEU A 3 7.39 -1.02 -4.14
CA LEU A 3 7.23 0.23 -4.91
C LEU A 3 6.27 0.10 -6.11
N ILE A 4 6.25 -1.06 -6.78
CA ILE A 4 5.29 -1.30 -7.86
C ILE A 4 3.87 -1.42 -7.28
N GLY A 5 3.72 -2.09 -6.13
CA GLY A 5 2.45 -2.10 -5.39
C GLY A 5 1.97 -0.70 -5.02
N GLN A 6 2.89 0.15 -4.53
CA GLN A 6 2.58 1.55 -4.22
C GLN A 6 2.13 2.32 -5.48
N ALA A 7 2.83 2.14 -6.60
CA ALA A 7 2.46 2.77 -7.87
C ALA A 7 1.09 2.28 -8.38
N LEU A 8 0.77 0.99 -8.27
CA LEU A 8 -0.56 0.46 -8.63
C LEU A 8 -1.67 1.17 -7.83
N ILE A 9 -1.48 1.28 -6.51
CA ILE A 9 -2.45 1.91 -5.60
C ILE A 9 -2.60 3.41 -5.91
N ARG A 10 -1.50 4.09 -6.20
CA ARG A 10 -1.45 5.55 -6.38
C ARG A 10 -1.88 6.00 -7.77
N ASP A 11 -1.37 5.34 -8.81
CA ASP A 11 -1.39 5.84 -10.19
C ASP A 11 -2.54 5.21 -11.01
N VAL A 12 -2.98 4.00 -10.67
CA VAL A 12 -4.05 3.27 -11.37
C VAL A 12 -5.05 2.63 -10.39
N PRO A 13 -5.74 3.44 -9.56
CA PRO A 13 -6.60 2.92 -8.49
C PRO A 13 -7.76 2.04 -8.98
N ASP A 14 -8.30 2.31 -10.18
CA ASP A 14 -9.36 1.51 -10.78
C ASP A 14 -8.88 0.09 -11.12
N GLU A 15 -7.66 -0.04 -11.64
CA GLU A 15 -7.01 -1.34 -11.88
C GLU A 15 -6.68 -2.02 -10.55
N TYR A 16 -6.19 -1.25 -9.56
CA TYR A 16 -5.89 -1.77 -8.24
C TYR A 16 -7.13 -2.39 -7.57
N ALA A 17 -8.31 -1.82 -7.80
CA ALA A 17 -9.56 -2.27 -7.19
C ALA A 17 -9.94 -3.72 -7.56
N VAL A 18 -9.43 -4.27 -8.65
CA VAL A 18 -9.67 -5.66 -9.07
C VAL A 18 -8.98 -6.66 -8.13
N TYR A 19 -7.87 -6.28 -7.48
CA TYR A 19 -7.10 -7.21 -6.63
C TYR A 19 -7.84 -7.69 -5.37
N ARG A 20 -8.89 -6.99 -4.94
CA ARG A 20 -9.74 -7.39 -3.79
C ARG A 20 -10.88 -8.33 -4.19
N GLU A 21 -11.12 -8.55 -5.48
CA GLU A 21 -12.11 -9.52 -5.93
C GLU A 21 -11.70 -10.93 -5.47
N LYS A 22 -12.59 -11.58 -4.74
CA LYS A 22 -12.33 -12.90 -4.12
C LYS A 22 -12.45 -14.05 -5.11
N GLU A 23 -13.24 -13.86 -6.15
CA GLU A 23 -13.43 -14.83 -7.22
C GLU A 23 -13.74 -14.12 -8.54
N PHE A 24 -13.41 -14.76 -9.65
CA PHE A 24 -13.81 -14.33 -10.98
C PHE A 24 -14.24 -15.57 -11.79
N THR A 25 -15.09 -15.38 -12.78
CA THR A 25 -15.51 -16.48 -13.68
C THR A 25 -15.03 -16.19 -15.08
N PHE A 26 -14.28 -17.13 -15.66
CA PHE A 26 -13.84 -17.07 -17.04
C PHE A 26 -14.19 -18.37 -17.74
N ASN A 27 -14.81 -18.27 -18.92
CA ASN A 27 -15.23 -19.43 -19.70
C ASN A 27 -16.04 -20.46 -18.89
N ASN A 28 -17.04 -19.98 -18.13
CA ASN A 28 -17.88 -20.79 -17.24
C ASN A 28 -17.15 -21.55 -16.12
N ILE A 29 -15.89 -21.20 -15.85
CA ILE A 29 -15.10 -21.79 -14.76
C ILE A 29 -14.81 -20.70 -13.73
N ARG A 30 -15.33 -20.91 -12.52
CA ARG A 30 -15.08 -20.04 -11.37
C ARG A 30 -13.67 -20.26 -10.83
N GLN A 31 -12.95 -19.18 -10.57
CA GLN A 31 -11.58 -19.15 -10.12
C GLN A 31 -11.48 -18.29 -8.86
N MET A 32 -10.86 -18.83 -7.81
CA MET A 32 -10.66 -18.11 -6.55
C MET A 32 -9.38 -17.28 -6.60
N ASN A 33 -9.41 -16.11 -5.98
CA ASN A 33 -8.21 -15.33 -5.73
C ASN A 33 -7.25 -16.14 -4.84
N ARG A 34 -5.98 -16.18 -5.23
CA ARG A 34 -4.95 -16.96 -4.51
C ARG A 34 -4.40 -16.24 -3.29
N ASN A 35 -4.74 -14.98 -3.08
CA ASN A 35 -4.38 -14.22 -1.89
C ASN A 35 -5.32 -14.57 -0.73
N GLY A 36 -4.94 -15.57 0.08
CA GLY A 36 -5.77 -16.04 1.20
C GLY A 36 -6.07 -14.96 2.25
N LEU A 37 -5.24 -13.91 2.33
CA LEU A 37 -5.44 -12.82 3.29
C LEU A 37 -6.69 -11.98 3.02
N LEU A 38 -7.30 -12.04 1.82
CA LEU A 38 -8.59 -11.39 1.54
C LEU A 38 -9.75 -11.97 2.36
N TRP A 39 -9.60 -13.18 2.89
CA TRP A 39 -10.59 -13.84 3.76
C TRP A 39 -10.27 -13.67 5.24
N ASP A 40 -9.15 -13.02 5.59
CA ASP A 40 -8.79 -12.77 6.97
C ASP A 40 -9.59 -11.58 7.51
N THR A 41 -10.40 -11.82 8.54
CA THR A 41 -11.25 -10.79 9.13
C THR A 41 -10.52 -9.90 10.13
N SER A 42 -9.28 -10.23 10.51
CA SER A 42 -8.52 -9.44 11.47
C SER A 42 -7.69 -8.32 10.82
N LEU A 43 -7.67 -8.22 9.49
CA LEU A 43 -6.97 -7.18 8.73
C LEU A 43 -7.83 -6.76 7.55
N ASN A 44 -7.86 -5.47 7.22
CA ASN A 44 -8.50 -5.00 5.99
C ASN A 44 -7.52 -5.10 4.81
N VAL A 45 -7.30 -6.31 4.31
CA VAL A 45 -6.42 -6.59 3.16
C VAL A 45 -7.20 -6.44 1.86
N ASP A 46 -6.66 -5.67 0.92
CA ASP A 46 -7.28 -5.41 -0.38
C ASP A 46 -6.37 -5.71 -1.59
N GLY A 47 -5.20 -6.31 -1.34
CA GLY A 47 -4.27 -6.67 -2.40
C GLY A 47 -3.02 -7.41 -1.88
N ILE A 48 -2.02 -7.68 -2.72
CA ILE A 48 -1.98 -7.41 -4.16
C ILE A 48 -1.82 -8.72 -4.93
N LYS A 49 -0.68 -9.41 -4.79
CA LYS A 49 -0.37 -10.53 -5.69
C LYS A 49 0.47 -11.62 -5.03
N THR A 50 0.07 -12.86 -5.27
CA THR A 50 0.86 -14.07 -4.99
C THR A 50 1.65 -14.53 -6.21
N GLY A 51 2.80 -15.15 -5.97
CA GLY A 51 3.61 -15.83 -7.00
C GLY A 51 4.36 -17.02 -6.43
N HIS A 52 4.56 -18.06 -7.23
CA HIS A 52 5.36 -19.23 -6.84
C HIS A 52 5.98 -19.90 -8.06
N THR A 53 7.26 -20.25 -7.95
CA THR A 53 7.97 -21.22 -8.81
C THR A 53 8.96 -21.98 -7.94
N GLU A 54 9.43 -23.14 -8.40
CA GLU A 54 10.42 -23.93 -7.64
C GLU A 54 11.71 -23.14 -7.36
N ALA A 55 12.16 -22.31 -8.31
CA ALA A 55 13.36 -21.50 -8.15
C ALA A 55 13.16 -20.26 -7.25
N ALA A 56 11.95 -19.67 -7.23
CA ALA A 56 11.69 -18.41 -6.54
C ALA A 56 11.02 -18.57 -5.16
N GLY A 57 10.59 -19.78 -4.80
CA GLY A 57 9.79 -20.03 -3.59
C GLY A 57 8.43 -19.31 -3.63
N TYR A 58 7.82 -19.13 -2.46
CA TYR A 58 6.51 -18.50 -2.30
C TYR A 58 6.64 -17.00 -2.03
N ASN A 59 6.09 -16.19 -2.93
CA ASN A 59 6.13 -14.73 -2.88
C ASN A 59 4.72 -14.16 -2.65
N LEU A 60 4.63 -13.10 -1.86
CA LEU A 60 3.41 -12.33 -1.64
C LEU A 60 3.73 -10.85 -1.51
N VAL A 61 3.10 -10.03 -2.34
CA VAL A 61 2.93 -8.59 -2.07
C VAL A 61 1.53 -8.40 -1.53
N ALA A 62 1.41 -7.90 -0.30
CA ALA A 62 0.13 -7.62 0.34
C ALA A 62 0.01 -6.14 0.68
N SER A 63 -1.21 -5.60 0.63
CA SER A 63 -1.50 -4.28 1.18
C SER A 63 -2.76 -4.35 2.05
N ALA A 64 -2.72 -3.60 3.14
CA ALA A 64 -3.82 -3.49 4.08
C ALA A 64 -3.94 -2.05 4.56
N THR A 65 -5.11 -1.73 5.11
CA THR A 65 -5.39 -0.42 5.72
C THR A 65 -5.89 -0.56 7.14
N GLU A 66 -5.55 0.40 7.99
CA GLU A 66 -6.15 0.63 9.30
C GLU A 66 -6.33 2.14 9.45
N ASP A 67 -7.57 2.59 9.66
CA ASP A 67 -7.95 4.01 9.63
C ASP A 67 -7.45 4.75 8.38
N GLN A 68 -6.54 5.72 8.55
CA GLN A 68 -5.91 6.49 7.48
C GLN A 68 -4.57 5.90 7.01
N MET A 69 -4.07 4.88 7.71
CA MET A 69 -2.78 4.29 7.45
C MET A 69 -2.89 3.12 6.49
N ARG A 70 -2.04 3.11 5.45
CA ARG A 70 -1.91 1.99 4.52
C ARG A 70 -0.49 1.44 4.62
N LEU A 71 -0.39 0.11 4.73
CA LEU A 71 0.87 -0.59 4.66
C LEU A 71 0.94 -1.50 3.44
N ILE A 72 2.15 -1.70 2.94
CA ILE A 72 2.48 -2.64 1.87
C ILE A 72 3.61 -3.53 2.37
N SER A 73 3.39 -4.84 2.38
CA SER A 73 4.44 -5.83 2.66
C SER A 73 4.79 -6.58 1.37
N ALA A 74 6.08 -6.90 1.21
CA ALA A 74 6.56 -7.73 0.11
C ALA A 74 7.46 -8.83 0.70
N VAL A 75 6.92 -10.03 0.83
CA VAL A 75 7.65 -11.22 1.30
C VAL A 75 8.04 -12.05 0.09
N MET A 76 9.31 -12.41 0.00
CA MET A 76 9.86 -13.18 -1.11
C MET A 76 10.59 -14.43 -0.62
N GLY A 77 10.60 -15.51 -1.42
CA GLY A 77 11.34 -16.74 -1.12
C GLY A 77 10.77 -17.55 0.06
N GLY A 78 9.48 -17.41 0.37
CA GLY A 78 8.84 -18.18 1.45
C GLY A 78 8.87 -19.69 1.18
N HIS A 79 8.97 -20.50 2.23
CA HIS A 79 9.15 -21.95 2.10
C HIS A 79 7.84 -22.72 1.86
N THR A 80 6.69 -22.17 2.25
CA THR A 80 5.39 -22.87 2.15
C THR A 80 4.28 -21.96 1.65
N PHE A 81 3.24 -22.58 1.08
CA PHE A 81 2.07 -21.86 0.56
C PHE A 81 1.39 -21.01 1.64
N LYS A 82 1.11 -21.59 2.83
CA LYS A 82 0.50 -20.85 3.94
C LYS A 82 1.49 -19.88 4.60
N GLY A 83 2.78 -20.23 4.63
CA GLY A 83 3.82 -19.43 5.26
C GLY A 83 3.90 -18.02 4.69
N ARG A 84 3.78 -17.83 3.37
CA ARG A 84 3.83 -16.48 2.78
C ARG A 84 2.73 -15.56 3.33
N GLU A 85 1.55 -16.11 3.61
CA GLU A 85 0.38 -15.38 4.14
C GLU A 85 0.59 -15.10 5.63
N THR A 86 1.02 -16.10 6.40
CA THR A 86 1.34 -15.94 7.82
C THR A 86 2.43 -14.90 8.08
N GLU A 87 3.54 -14.93 7.34
CA GLU A 87 4.63 -13.98 7.54
C GLU A 87 4.25 -12.57 7.09
N SER A 88 3.49 -12.43 5.99
CA SER A 88 2.98 -11.13 5.56
C SER A 88 1.99 -10.55 6.57
N LYS A 89 1.12 -11.38 7.16
CA LYS A 89 0.20 -10.96 8.24
C LYS A 89 0.97 -10.48 9.47
N LYS A 90 2.06 -11.16 9.86
CA LYS A 90 2.90 -10.72 10.99
C LYS A 90 3.50 -9.34 10.74
N LEU A 91 4.04 -9.09 9.55
CA LEU A 91 4.61 -7.77 9.21
C LEU A 91 3.54 -6.67 9.23
N LEU A 92 2.37 -6.91 8.65
CA LEU A 92 1.28 -5.94 8.63
C LEU A 92 0.76 -5.65 10.04
N THR A 93 0.46 -6.67 10.84
CA THR A 93 -0.03 -6.50 12.22
C THR A 93 1.02 -5.83 13.11
N TRP A 94 2.31 -6.15 12.95
CA TRP A 94 3.39 -5.46 13.64
C TRP A 94 3.47 -3.98 13.24
N GLY A 95 3.38 -3.69 11.94
CA GLY A 95 3.43 -2.32 11.43
C GLY A 95 2.31 -1.44 11.98
N PHE A 96 1.07 -1.93 11.94
CA PHE A 96 -0.07 -1.18 12.50
C PHE A 96 0.01 -1.02 14.02
N ARG A 97 0.57 -2.01 14.73
CA ARG A 97 0.67 -1.94 16.20
C ARG A 97 1.71 -0.93 16.69
N PHE A 98 2.80 -0.74 15.96
CA PHE A 98 3.95 0.02 16.46
C PHE A 98 4.22 1.32 15.71
N PHE A 99 3.48 1.60 14.63
CA PHE A 99 3.66 2.80 13.82
C PHE A 99 2.32 3.42 13.51
N GLU A 100 2.32 4.74 13.39
CA GLU A 100 1.23 5.54 12.86
C GLU A 100 1.74 6.43 11.73
N THR A 101 0.89 6.74 10.76
CA THR A 101 1.21 7.68 9.68
C THR A 101 0.47 8.99 9.91
N VAL A 102 1.23 10.08 10.08
CA VAL A 102 0.70 11.42 10.30
C VAL A 102 0.95 12.32 9.09
N ALA A 103 -0.02 13.19 8.78
CA ALA A 103 0.06 14.15 7.69
C ALA A 103 0.10 15.60 8.25
N PRO A 104 1.25 16.08 8.76
CA PRO A 104 1.35 17.33 9.51
C PRO A 104 1.14 18.59 8.64
N LEU A 105 1.39 18.49 7.33
CA LEU A 105 1.28 19.62 6.41
C LEU A 105 0.66 19.17 5.09
N LYS A 106 -0.28 19.97 4.56
CA LYS A 106 -0.92 19.71 3.26
C LYS A 106 -0.30 20.57 2.18
N ALA A 107 -0.32 20.08 0.94
CA ALA A 107 0.14 20.84 -0.21
C ALA A 107 -0.61 22.18 -0.32
N GLY A 108 0.12 23.25 -0.59
CA GLY A 108 -0.43 24.61 -0.72
C GLY A 108 -0.91 25.26 0.58
N LYS A 109 -0.68 24.64 1.75
CA LYS A 109 -0.88 25.31 3.04
C LYS A 109 0.39 26.06 3.42
N GLU A 110 0.22 27.33 3.79
CA GLU A 110 1.28 28.14 4.37
C GLU A 110 1.76 27.47 5.65
N PHE A 111 3.07 27.23 5.72
CA PHE A 111 3.78 26.73 6.88
C PHE A 111 4.56 27.86 7.55
N ALA A 112 5.18 28.72 6.75
CA ALA A 112 5.92 29.89 7.20
C ALA A 112 5.78 31.02 6.17
N SER A 113 6.13 32.23 6.56
CA SER A 113 6.33 33.33 5.61
C SER A 113 7.67 33.98 5.86
N GLU A 114 8.33 34.41 4.80
CA GLU A 114 9.63 35.09 4.87
C GLU A 114 9.60 36.38 4.06
N PRO A 115 10.31 37.43 4.48
CA PRO A 115 10.40 38.66 3.70
C PRO A 115 11.14 38.41 2.38
N VAL A 116 10.69 39.05 1.30
CA VAL A 116 11.35 38.99 0.00
C VAL A 116 11.75 40.39 -0.44
N TRP A 117 12.98 40.54 -0.90
CA TRP A 117 13.52 41.82 -1.35
C TRP A 117 13.37 41.96 -2.86
N PHE A 118 13.10 43.18 -3.33
CA PHE A 118 12.94 43.52 -4.75
C PHE A 118 11.78 42.78 -5.46
N GLY A 119 10.83 42.23 -4.69
CA GLY A 119 9.63 41.60 -5.23
C GLY A 119 8.46 42.58 -5.35
N ASN A 120 7.39 42.15 -6.02
CA ASN A 120 6.12 42.87 -6.08
C ASN A 120 5.29 42.71 -4.77
N SER A 121 5.86 42.06 -3.75
CA SER A 121 5.23 41.76 -2.46
C SER A 121 6.32 41.73 -1.38
N ASP A 122 5.97 42.10 -0.15
CA ASP A 122 6.95 42.19 0.94
C ASP A 122 7.31 40.84 1.56
N ARG A 123 6.47 39.81 1.36
CA ARG A 123 6.65 38.46 1.92
C ARG A 123 6.24 37.38 0.92
N VAL A 124 6.88 36.22 1.03
CA VAL A 124 6.51 34.99 0.31
C VAL A 124 6.01 33.94 1.30
N GLN A 125 4.90 33.29 0.95
CA GLN A 125 4.38 32.15 1.70
C GLN A 125 5.16 30.89 1.33
N LEU A 126 5.71 30.23 2.34
CA LEU A 126 6.44 28.98 2.23
C LEU A 126 5.54 27.84 2.68
N GLY A 127 5.56 26.75 1.93
CA GLY A 127 4.84 25.53 2.22
C GLY A 127 5.50 24.34 1.51
N VAL A 128 4.77 23.25 1.36
CA VAL A 128 5.22 22.08 0.58
C VAL A 128 4.43 21.96 -0.70
N GLU A 129 5.10 21.60 -1.79
CA GLU A 129 4.47 21.32 -3.08
C GLU A 129 3.71 19.98 -3.06
N LYS A 130 4.23 19.00 -2.30
CA LYS A 130 3.63 17.68 -2.12
C LYS A 130 3.83 17.22 -0.68
N MET A 131 2.88 16.43 -0.17
CA MET A 131 3.10 15.68 1.06
C MET A 131 4.21 14.64 0.87
N PRO A 132 5.08 14.41 1.87
CA PRO A 132 5.88 13.20 1.91
C PRO A 132 4.94 11.99 1.90
N THR A 133 5.00 11.19 0.84
CA THR A 133 4.22 9.93 0.66
C THR A 133 4.85 8.78 1.40
#